data_AF-A0A6C7XIL3-F1
#
_entry.id   AF-A0A6C7XIL3-F1
#
_cell.length_a   1.000
_cell.length_b   1.000
_cell.length_c   1.000
_cell.angle_alpha   90.00
_cell.angle_beta   90.00
_cell.angle_gamma   90.00
#
_symmetry.space_group_name_H-M   'P 1'
#
loop_
_entity.id
_entity.type
_entity.pdbx_description
1 polymer ?
#
loop_
_entity_poly.entity_id
_entity_poly.type
_entity_poly.pdbx_seq_one_letter_code
_entity_poly.pdbx_strand_id
1 'polypeptide(L)'
;NYRKNEAKTSLINRYFSSVFISCVISFCIILYFFMVSSKPLTIDEPKEILPDKNGKFIFDIALLRDNKLHRFAYISAEGKVIRFFLINKREDRDSPVAVFDACMICGDMGYIKKDGQLICISCNVRIFLPSVGKSGGCNPIPLKYEYDGKKITIDVKDVIAGSNYFSQIKDIQVQDPVSKTKVINTQAPFSYSYKGITYYFSNQNNYEEFKKDPTKYVEENEAQFLIQRRNDVG
;
A
#
# COMPACT_ATOMS: atom_id res chain seq x y z
N ASN A 1 -21.08 -47.81 55.07
CA ASN A 1 -21.45 -47.50 53.67
C ASN A 1 -21.25 -46.03 53.31
N TYR A 2 -21.69 -45.07 54.14
CA TYR A 2 -21.51 -43.63 53.88
C TYR A 2 -20.06 -43.17 53.59
N ARG A 3 -19.11 -43.41 54.51
CA ARG A 3 -17.69 -42.98 54.34
C ARG A 3 -17.01 -43.54 53.08
N LYS A 4 -17.38 -44.75 52.64
CA LYS A 4 -16.87 -45.36 51.40
C LYS A 4 -17.45 -44.67 50.16
N ASN A 5 -18.71 -44.26 50.20
CA ASN A 5 -19.35 -43.53 49.11
C ASN A 5 -18.81 -42.11 49.00
N GLU A 6 -18.62 -41.43 50.13
CA GLU A 6 -18.02 -40.08 50.17
C GLU A 6 -16.59 -40.07 49.61
N ALA A 7 -15.76 -41.04 49.97
CA ALA A 7 -14.42 -41.19 49.42
C ALA A 7 -14.43 -41.47 47.91
N LYS A 8 -15.36 -42.31 47.42
CA LYS A 8 -15.53 -42.57 45.98
C LYS A 8 -15.97 -41.30 45.23
N THR A 9 -16.93 -40.55 45.76
CA THR A 9 -17.39 -39.30 45.16
C THR A 9 -16.28 -38.25 45.14
N SER A 10 -15.51 -38.12 46.22
CA SER A 10 -14.34 -37.22 46.25
C SER A 10 -13.29 -37.60 45.21
N LEU A 11 -12.99 -38.89 45.04
CA LEU A 11 -12.07 -39.38 44.03
C LEU A 11 -12.59 -39.08 42.61
N ILE A 12 -13.86 -39.38 42.33
CA ILE A 12 -14.49 -39.11 41.02
C ILE A 12 -14.47 -37.61 40.71
N ASN A 13 -14.82 -36.77 41.68
CA ASN A 13 -14.80 -35.31 41.52
C ASN A 13 -13.39 -34.79 41.23
N ARG A 14 -12.35 -35.32 41.91
CA ARG A 14 -10.95 -34.94 41.64
C ARG A 14 -10.50 -35.35 40.23
N TYR A 15 -10.85 -36.55 39.78
CA TYR A 15 -10.55 -36.98 38.41
C TYR A 15 -11.31 -36.13 37.38
N PHE A 16 -12.61 -35.90 37.59
CA PHE A 16 -13.42 -35.05 36.73
C PHE A 16 -12.87 -33.62 36.66
N SER A 17 -12.54 -33.01 37.79
CA SER A 17 -11.92 -31.68 37.84
C SER A 17 -10.57 -31.65 37.13
N SER A 18 -9.71 -32.67 37.31
CA SER A 18 -8.42 -32.74 36.62
C SER A 18 -8.58 -32.85 35.10
N VAL A 19 -9.50 -33.70 34.63
CA VAL A 19 -9.81 -33.85 33.20
C VAL A 19 -10.39 -32.56 32.64
N PHE A 20 -11.33 -31.95 33.34
CA PHE A 20 -11.95 -30.70 32.94
C PHE A 20 -10.92 -29.57 32.82
N ILE A 21 -10.04 -29.40 33.82
CA ILE A 21 -8.95 -28.42 33.77
C ILE A 21 -8.03 -28.69 32.58
N SER A 22 -7.66 -29.96 32.34
CA SER A 22 -6.83 -30.33 31.18
C SER A 22 -7.52 -29.97 29.86
N CYS A 23 -8.82 -30.21 29.73
CA CYS A 23 -9.59 -29.83 28.53
C CYS A 23 -9.64 -28.32 28.33
N VAL A 24 -9.84 -27.55 29.42
CA VAL A 24 -9.84 -26.08 29.37
C VAL A 24 -8.47 -25.55 28.94
N ILE A 25 -7.37 -26.07 29.51
CA ILE A 25 -6.02 -25.67 29.14
C ILE A 25 -5.75 -25.97 27.66
N SER A 26 -6.06 -27.19 27.20
CA SER A 26 -5.91 -27.57 25.79
C SER A 26 -6.73 -26.67 24.87
N PHE A 27 -7.98 -26.36 25.24
CA PHE A 27 -8.83 -25.46 24.47
C PHE A 27 -8.26 -24.03 24.41
N CYS A 28 -7.77 -23.48 25.52
CA CYS A 28 -7.10 -22.18 25.55
C CYS A 28 -5.87 -22.13 24.65
N ILE A 29 -5.06 -23.20 24.64
CA ILE A 29 -3.88 -23.31 23.76
C ILE A 29 -4.31 -23.34 22.29
N ILE A 30 -5.30 -24.16 21.94
CA ILE A 30 -5.82 -24.23 20.57
C ILE A 30 -6.39 -22.88 20.12
N LEU A 31 -7.20 -22.22 20.97
CA LEU A 31 -7.72 -20.88 20.71
C LEU A 31 -6.60 -19.86 20.51
N TYR A 32 -5.55 -19.91 21.34
CA TYR A 32 -4.41 -19.02 21.21
C TYR A 32 -3.72 -19.20 19.86
N PHE A 33 -3.40 -20.44 19.48
CA PHE A 33 -2.79 -20.72 18.17
C PHE A 33 -3.69 -20.34 17.01
N PHE A 34 -4.99 -20.61 17.11
CA PHE A 34 -5.97 -20.19 16.10
C PHE A 34 -5.98 -18.67 15.94
N MET A 35 -6.10 -17.92 17.04
CA MET A 35 -6.11 -16.46 17.04
C MET A 35 -4.81 -15.85 16.50
N VAL A 36 -3.65 -16.45 16.79
CA VAL A 36 -2.36 -15.98 16.29
C VAL A 36 -2.18 -16.29 14.80
N SER A 37 -2.58 -17.48 14.37
CA SER A 37 -2.37 -17.95 12.99
C SER A 37 -3.37 -17.37 12.00
N SER A 38 -4.58 -17.03 12.47
CA SER A 38 -5.64 -16.43 11.65
C SER A 38 -5.54 -14.92 11.53
N LYS A 39 -4.52 -14.26 12.12
CA LYS A 39 -4.35 -12.82 11.94
C LYS A 39 -4.08 -12.52 10.46
N PRO A 40 -4.91 -11.69 9.82
CA PRO A 40 -4.65 -11.29 8.45
C PRO A 40 -3.32 -10.53 8.39
N LEU A 41 -2.57 -10.73 7.31
CA LEU A 41 -1.37 -9.94 7.05
C LEU A 41 -1.77 -8.48 6.85
N THR A 42 -1.25 -7.60 7.69
CA THR A 42 -1.46 -6.16 7.59
C THR A 42 -0.23 -5.48 7.01
N ILE A 43 -0.45 -4.44 6.21
CA ILE A 43 0.63 -3.55 5.78
C ILE A 43 0.85 -2.47 6.84
N ASP A 44 2.10 -2.10 7.07
CA ASP A 44 2.42 -0.93 7.90
C ASP A 44 1.92 0.36 7.24
N GLU A 45 1.56 1.35 8.04
CA GLU A 45 1.20 2.66 7.51
C GLU A 45 2.36 3.27 6.71
N PRO A 46 2.10 3.87 5.54
CA PRO A 46 3.15 4.50 4.76
C PRO A 46 3.62 5.79 5.43
N LYS A 47 4.92 6.08 5.35
CA LYS A 47 5.43 7.40 5.76
C LYS A 47 5.06 8.45 4.72
N GLU A 48 4.19 9.38 5.09
CA GLU A 48 3.86 10.53 4.26
C GLU A 48 5.09 11.43 4.07
N ILE A 49 5.39 11.81 2.84
CA ILE A 49 6.54 12.64 2.48
C ILE A 49 6.18 13.69 1.42
N LEU A 50 6.95 14.78 1.41
CA LEU A 50 6.86 15.84 0.43
C LEU A 50 8.12 15.88 -0.42
N PRO A 51 8.03 16.24 -1.71
CA PRO A 51 9.20 16.46 -2.54
C PRO A 51 9.99 17.69 -2.06
N ASP A 52 11.25 17.77 -2.44
CA ASP A 52 12.08 18.96 -2.24
C ASP A 52 11.62 20.11 -3.14
N LYS A 53 12.31 21.26 -3.01
CA LYS A 53 12.05 22.45 -3.84
C LYS A 53 12.20 22.25 -5.36
N ASN A 54 12.84 21.16 -5.78
CA ASN A 54 13.04 20.81 -7.19
C ASN A 54 12.07 19.72 -7.66
N GLY A 55 11.06 19.36 -6.85
CA GLY A 55 10.11 18.30 -7.18
C GLY A 55 10.68 16.89 -7.05
N LYS A 56 11.69 16.67 -6.19
CA LYS A 56 12.37 15.37 -6.07
C LYS A 56 12.24 14.78 -4.67
N PHE A 57 12.04 13.47 -4.59
CA PHE A 57 12.25 12.68 -3.39
C PHE A 57 13.67 12.11 -3.41
N ILE A 58 14.43 12.32 -2.34
CA ILE A 58 15.83 11.91 -2.25
C ILE A 58 16.03 11.04 -1.01
N PHE A 59 16.55 9.84 -1.21
CA PHE A 59 16.81 8.87 -0.15
C PHE A 59 18.29 8.46 -0.17
N ASP A 60 18.91 8.35 1.01
CA ASP A 60 20.24 7.77 1.13
C ASP A 60 20.14 6.24 1.06
N ILE A 61 21.07 5.59 0.34
CA ILE A 61 21.13 4.13 0.24
C ILE A 61 21.26 3.43 1.60
N ALA A 62 21.85 4.11 2.59
CA ALA A 62 21.96 3.60 3.96
C ALA A 62 20.60 3.21 4.55
N LEU A 63 19.52 3.85 4.12
CA LEU A 63 18.15 3.50 4.50
C LEU A 63 17.84 2.01 4.23
N LEU A 64 18.31 1.47 3.11
CA LEU A 64 17.93 0.12 2.65
C LEU A 64 18.87 -0.98 3.16
N ARG A 65 19.94 -0.63 3.88
CA ARG A 65 20.92 -1.61 4.40
C ARG A 65 20.39 -2.42 5.57
N ASP A 66 19.25 -2.04 6.13
CA ASP A 66 18.50 -2.87 7.08
C ASP A 66 17.74 -4.03 6.40
N ASN A 67 17.76 -4.08 5.05
CA ASN A 67 17.06 -5.04 4.22
C ASN A 67 15.55 -5.11 4.48
N LYS A 68 14.94 -4.04 4.97
CA LYS A 68 13.48 -3.93 5.16
C LYS A 68 12.81 -3.28 3.97
N LEU A 69 11.49 -3.38 3.95
CA LEU A 69 10.64 -2.61 3.06
C LEU A 69 10.37 -1.24 3.67
N HIS A 70 10.74 -0.18 2.95
CA HIS A 70 10.52 1.20 3.37
C HIS A 70 9.38 1.79 2.55
N ARG A 71 8.20 1.90 3.17
CA ARG A 71 6.97 2.35 2.52
C ARG A 71 6.76 3.86 2.70
N PHE A 72 6.43 4.54 1.61
CA PHE A 72 6.16 5.96 1.55
C PHE A 72 4.82 6.24 0.89
N ALA A 73 4.26 7.41 1.19
CA ALA A 73 3.10 7.95 0.49
C ALA A 73 3.33 9.41 0.11
N TYR A 74 2.97 9.77 -1.11
CA TYR A 74 2.79 11.15 -1.53
C TYR A 74 1.30 11.42 -1.68
N ILE A 75 0.84 12.53 -1.10
CA ILE A 75 -0.54 13.01 -1.27
C ILE A 75 -0.51 14.07 -2.37
N SER A 76 -1.17 13.81 -3.49
CA SER A 76 -1.23 14.78 -4.59
C SER A 76 -1.99 16.05 -4.20
N ALA A 77 -1.90 17.10 -5.01
CA ALA A 77 -2.63 18.35 -4.79
C ALA A 77 -4.17 18.16 -4.78
N GLU A 78 -4.64 17.05 -5.36
CA GLU A 78 -6.05 16.64 -5.43
C GLU A 78 -6.44 15.66 -4.31
N GLY A 79 -5.48 15.27 -3.47
CA GLY A 79 -5.70 14.40 -2.30
C GLY A 79 -5.49 12.92 -2.60
N LYS A 80 -5.01 12.56 -3.79
CA LYS A 80 -4.74 11.17 -4.13
C LYS A 80 -3.59 10.64 -3.29
N VAL A 81 -3.78 9.52 -2.59
CA VAL A 81 -2.72 8.87 -1.82
C VAL A 81 -1.98 7.90 -2.72
N ILE A 82 -0.74 8.24 -3.09
CA ILE A 82 0.09 7.45 -4.00
C ILE A 82 1.18 6.77 -3.18
N ARG A 83 1.08 5.45 -3.01
CA ARG A 83 2.04 4.68 -2.20
C ARG A 83 3.14 4.08 -3.07
N PHE A 84 4.35 4.11 -2.56
CA PHE A 84 5.49 3.41 -3.17
C PHE A 84 6.41 2.92 -2.07
N PHE A 85 7.30 2.00 -2.41
CA PHE A 85 8.30 1.54 -1.46
C PHE A 85 9.66 1.35 -2.10
N LEU A 86 10.67 1.38 -1.24
CA LEU A 86 12.05 1.09 -1.57
C LEU A 86 12.49 -0.19 -0.87
N ILE A 87 13.21 -1.04 -1.60
CA ILE A 87 13.88 -2.23 -1.06
C ILE A 87 15.20 -2.47 -1.79
N ASN A 88 16.10 -3.23 -1.18
CA ASN A 88 17.19 -3.89 -1.89
C ASN A 88 16.70 -5.20 -2.53
N LYS A 89 17.08 -5.44 -3.79
CA LYS A 89 16.80 -6.70 -4.51
C LYS A 89 17.65 -7.86 -4.01
N ARG A 90 18.78 -7.55 -3.36
CA ARG A 90 19.69 -8.50 -2.75
C ARG A 90 20.11 -8.00 -1.38
N GLU A 91 20.14 -8.90 -0.40
CA GLU A 91 20.40 -8.55 0.99
C GLU A 91 21.89 -8.34 1.30
N ASP A 92 22.77 -8.82 0.43
CA ASP A 92 24.22 -8.80 0.59
C ASP A 92 24.91 -7.54 0.03
N ARG A 93 24.19 -6.71 -0.73
CA ARG A 93 24.75 -5.52 -1.37
C ARG A 93 23.71 -4.45 -1.70
N ASP A 94 24.19 -3.22 -1.80
CA ASP A 94 23.41 -2.09 -2.30
C ASP A 94 22.86 -2.42 -3.70
N SER A 95 21.54 -2.58 -3.78
CA SER A 95 20.83 -2.99 -4.99
C SER A 95 19.41 -2.43 -4.98
N PRO A 96 19.27 -1.10 -4.86
CA PRO A 96 17.98 -0.46 -4.63
C PRO A 96 17.02 -0.71 -5.78
N VAL A 97 15.73 -0.70 -5.47
CA VAL A 97 14.66 -0.61 -6.45
C VAL A 97 13.51 0.20 -5.85
N ALA A 98 12.96 1.13 -6.65
CA ALA A 98 11.73 1.83 -6.35
C ALA A 98 10.58 1.22 -7.15
N VAL A 99 9.45 0.97 -6.48
CA VAL A 99 8.24 0.42 -7.09
C VAL A 99 7.01 1.00 -6.41
N PHE A 100 5.90 1.08 -7.15
CA PHE A 100 4.61 1.38 -6.56
C PHE A 100 4.15 0.24 -5.65
N ASP A 101 3.44 0.57 -4.57
CA ASP A 101 2.85 -0.42 -3.65
C ASP A 101 1.52 -0.97 -4.22
N ALA A 102 1.59 -1.44 -5.47
CA ALA A 102 0.47 -1.92 -6.27
C ALA A 102 0.95 -2.88 -7.36
N CYS A 103 0.05 -3.71 -7.89
CA CYS A 103 0.32 -4.56 -9.06
C CYS A 103 -0.80 -4.61 -10.08
N MET A 104 -0.47 -5.09 -11.28
CA MET A 104 -1.39 -5.11 -12.41
C MET A 104 -2.54 -6.10 -12.25
N ILE A 105 -2.41 -7.07 -11.35
CA ILE A 105 -3.45 -8.09 -11.11
C ILE A 105 -4.31 -7.74 -9.89
N CYS A 106 -3.69 -7.37 -8.77
CA CYS A 106 -4.37 -7.18 -7.49
C CYS A 106 -4.62 -5.72 -7.13
N GLY A 107 -4.17 -4.75 -7.93
CA GLY A 107 -4.34 -3.33 -7.64
C GLY A 107 -3.49 -2.84 -6.46
N ASP A 108 -3.99 -1.86 -5.72
CA ASP A 108 -3.34 -1.19 -4.58
C ASP A 108 -3.48 -1.92 -3.24
N MET A 109 -3.65 -3.24 -3.27
CA MET A 109 -3.68 -4.03 -2.04
C MET A 109 -2.33 -3.96 -1.30
N GLY A 110 -1.23 -3.93 -2.04
CA GLY A 110 0.12 -3.71 -1.50
C GLY A 110 0.88 -4.97 -1.08
N TYR A 111 2.03 -4.75 -0.46
CA TYR A 111 3.03 -5.78 -0.18
C TYR A 111 3.57 -5.72 1.24
N ILE A 112 4.05 -6.86 1.75
CA ILE A 112 4.85 -6.94 2.99
C ILE A 112 6.17 -7.64 2.73
N LYS A 113 7.20 -7.35 3.54
CA LYS A 113 8.41 -8.16 3.61
C LYS A 113 8.44 -8.92 4.93
N LYS A 114 8.27 -10.24 4.88
CA LYS A 114 8.25 -11.12 6.06
C LYS A 114 9.27 -12.25 5.85
N ASP A 115 10.13 -12.48 6.84
CA ASP A 115 11.14 -13.54 6.82
C ASP A 115 12.00 -13.53 5.53
N GLY A 116 12.41 -12.33 5.09
CA GLY A 116 13.20 -12.14 3.86
C GLY A 116 12.39 -12.21 2.56
N GLN A 117 11.11 -12.58 2.61
CA GLN A 117 10.25 -12.75 1.44
C GLN A 117 9.36 -11.54 1.23
N LEU A 118 9.34 -11.01 0.01
CA LEU A 118 8.33 -10.03 -0.41
C LEU A 118 7.05 -10.77 -0.81
N ILE A 119 5.90 -10.38 -0.28
CA ILE A 119 4.63 -11.08 -0.43
C ILE A 119 3.55 -10.06 -0.80
N CYS A 120 2.76 -10.35 -1.85
CA CYS A 120 1.55 -9.58 -2.13
C CYS A 120 0.44 -10.01 -1.15
N ILE A 121 -0.15 -9.06 -0.42
CA ILE A 121 -1.12 -9.41 0.63
C ILE A 121 -2.44 -9.96 0.08
N SER A 122 -2.78 -9.64 -1.18
CA SER A 122 -4.06 -10.02 -1.78
C SER A 122 -4.07 -11.48 -2.25
N CYS A 123 -3.06 -11.89 -3.01
CA CYS A 123 -2.98 -13.25 -3.56
C CYS A 123 -1.99 -14.16 -2.84
N ASN A 124 -1.30 -13.65 -1.81
CA ASN A 124 -0.34 -14.38 -0.97
C ASN A 124 0.81 -15.05 -1.76
N VAL A 125 1.12 -14.54 -2.95
CA VAL A 125 2.24 -15.04 -3.76
C VAL A 125 3.54 -14.42 -3.27
N ARG A 126 4.57 -15.26 -3.19
CA ARG A 126 5.94 -14.84 -2.87
C ARG A 126 6.60 -14.29 -4.11
N ILE A 127 7.12 -13.08 -4.00
CA ILE A 127 7.82 -12.38 -5.07
C ILE A 127 9.30 -12.68 -4.98
N PHE A 128 9.88 -13.11 -6.10
CA PHE A 128 11.31 -13.29 -6.19
C PHE A 128 12.00 -11.92 -6.15
N LEU A 129 12.68 -11.59 -5.06
CA LEU A 129 13.28 -10.25 -4.84
C LEU A 129 14.13 -9.76 -6.04
N PRO A 130 14.97 -10.57 -6.70
CA PRO A 130 15.73 -10.13 -7.87
C PRO A 130 14.88 -9.75 -9.10
N SER A 131 13.61 -10.17 -9.18
CA SER A 131 12.71 -9.74 -10.27
C SER A 131 11.96 -8.44 -9.97
N VAL A 132 12.02 -7.91 -8.76
CA VAL A 132 11.38 -6.63 -8.42
C VAL A 132 11.97 -5.52 -9.28
N GLY A 133 11.10 -4.69 -9.86
CA GLY A 133 11.45 -3.71 -10.89
C GLY A 133 11.27 -4.21 -12.33
N LYS A 134 10.92 -5.48 -12.54
CA LYS A 134 10.37 -5.98 -13.81
C LYS A 134 8.84 -5.95 -13.73
N SER A 135 8.20 -5.45 -14.79
CA SER A 135 6.74 -5.50 -14.92
C SER A 135 6.25 -6.93 -15.20
N GLY A 136 4.99 -7.21 -14.86
CA GLY A 136 4.36 -8.51 -15.12
C GLY A 136 3.79 -9.17 -13.87
N GLY A 137 2.61 -9.78 -14.00
CA GLY A 137 2.01 -10.60 -12.96
C GLY A 137 1.77 -9.83 -11.64
N CYS A 138 2.09 -10.49 -10.52
CA CYS A 138 2.03 -9.91 -9.19
C CYS A 138 3.35 -9.24 -8.75
N ASN A 139 4.30 -8.98 -9.66
CA ASN A 139 5.42 -8.12 -9.30
C ASN A 139 4.92 -6.68 -9.05
N PRO A 140 5.48 -5.97 -8.06
CA PRO A 140 5.19 -4.55 -7.87
C PRO A 140 5.47 -3.75 -9.14
N ILE A 141 4.63 -2.77 -9.47
CA ILE A 141 4.77 -1.97 -10.68
C ILE A 141 6.04 -1.11 -10.57
N PRO A 142 6.95 -1.15 -11.58
CA PRO A 142 8.17 -0.34 -11.55
C PRO A 142 7.87 1.16 -11.46
N LEU A 143 8.55 1.85 -10.53
CA LEU A 143 8.58 3.30 -10.46
C LEU A 143 9.94 3.77 -11.00
N LYS A 144 9.94 4.79 -11.85
CA LYS A 144 11.18 5.34 -12.39
C LYS A 144 11.96 6.05 -11.29
N TYR A 145 13.28 5.82 -11.25
CA TYR A 145 14.19 6.45 -10.31
C TYR A 145 15.61 6.48 -10.88
N GLU A 146 16.45 7.34 -10.31
CA GLU A 146 17.89 7.39 -10.56
C GLU A 146 18.65 6.95 -9.31
N TYR A 147 19.77 6.27 -9.49
CA TYR A 147 20.66 5.85 -8.41
C TYR A 147 22.12 6.14 -8.77
N ASP A 148 22.77 7.02 -8.00
CA ASP A 148 24.14 7.46 -8.25
C ASP A 148 25.20 6.66 -7.47
N GLY A 149 24.79 5.57 -6.78
CA GLY A 149 25.65 4.79 -5.90
C GLY A 149 25.60 5.22 -4.43
N LYS A 150 24.97 6.36 -4.11
CA LYS A 150 24.78 6.85 -2.74
C LYS A 150 23.32 7.23 -2.47
N LYS A 151 22.65 7.81 -3.45
CA LYS A 151 21.31 8.37 -3.32
C LYS A 151 20.37 7.85 -4.39
N ILE A 152 19.15 7.59 -3.98
CA ILE A 152 18.01 7.24 -4.82
C ILE A 152 17.21 8.53 -5.01
N THR A 153 17.00 8.93 -6.26
CA THR A 153 16.26 10.15 -6.60
C THR A 153 15.03 9.77 -7.42
N ILE A 154 13.86 10.26 -7.01
CA ILE A 154 12.57 10.01 -7.68
C ILE A 154 11.93 11.36 -7.99
N ASP A 155 11.55 11.58 -9.24
CA ASP A 155 10.83 12.79 -9.64
C ASP A 155 9.35 12.68 -9.23
N VAL A 156 8.78 13.77 -8.71
CA VAL A 156 7.37 13.80 -8.31
C VAL A 156 6.44 13.48 -9.47
N LYS A 157 6.81 13.86 -10.71
CA LYS A 157 6.01 13.53 -11.90
C LYS A 157 5.93 12.02 -12.13
N ASP A 158 7.01 11.29 -11.85
CA ASP A 158 7.05 9.84 -12.01
C ASP A 158 6.21 9.14 -10.92
N VAL A 159 6.08 9.74 -9.73
CA VAL A 159 5.14 9.27 -8.70
C VAL A 159 3.70 9.57 -9.09
N ILE A 160 3.40 10.80 -9.52
CA ILE A 160 2.07 11.21 -9.99
C ILE A 160 1.62 10.34 -11.18
N ALA A 161 2.56 9.92 -12.03
CA ALA A 161 2.28 9.04 -13.15
C ALA A 161 1.55 7.74 -12.74
N GLY A 162 1.77 7.25 -11.52
CA GLY A 162 1.14 6.06 -10.96
C GLY A 162 -0.16 6.30 -10.18
N SER A 163 -0.73 7.52 -10.19
CA SER A 163 -1.93 7.88 -9.43
C SER A 163 -3.10 6.91 -9.63
N ASN A 164 -3.27 6.43 -10.87
CA ASN A 164 -4.35 5.54 -11.28
C ASN A 164 -4.28 4.14 -10.67
N TYR A 165 -3.13 3.73 -10.11
CA TYR A 165 -3.03 2.44 -9.44
C TYR A 165 -3.68 2.43 -8.08
N PHE A 166 -3.91 3.60 -7.48
CA PHE A 166 -4.41 3.75 -6.13
C PHE A 166 -5.86 4.19 -6.15
N SER A 167 -6.61 3.78 -5.12
CA SER A 167 -8.02 4.14 -4.92
C SER A 167 -8.17 5.22 -3.85
N GLN A 168 -7.35 5.17 -2.79
CA GLN A 168 -7.45 6.03 -1.62
C GLN A 168 -7.32 7.53 -1.94
N ILE A 169 -8.23 8.31 -1.37
CA ILE A 169 -8.26 9.77 -1.43
C ILE A 169 -8.32 10.28 0.01
N LYS A 170 -7.45 11.23 0.35
CA LYS A 170 -7.44 11.91 1.64
C LYS A 170 -8.24 13.21 1.54
N ASP A 171 -9.07 13.48 2.53
CA ASP A 171 -9.82 14.74 2.63
C ASP A 171 -8.84 15.90 2.77
N ILE A 172 -8.76 16.72 1.74
CA ILE A 172 -7.94 17.93 1.73
C ILE A 172 -8.69 19.09 1.08
N GLN A 173 -8.30 20.30 1.47
CA GLN A 173 -8.78 21.50 0.81
C GLN A 173 -8.06 21.68 -0.52
N VAL A 174 -8.80 21.55 -1.62
CA VAL A 174 -8.32 21.70 -2.99
C VAL A 174 -8.89 22.98 -3.60
N GLN A 175 -8.31 23.39 -4.72
CA GLN A 175 -8.75 24.57 -5.45
C GLN A 175 -9.50 24.15 -6.72
N ASP A 176 -10.68 24.73 -6.93
CA ASP A 176 -11.42 24.65 -8.19
C ASP A 176 -10.53 25.22 -9.32
N PRO A 177 -10.17 24.43 -10.36
CA PRO A 177 -9.26 24.88 -11.40
C PRO A 177 -9.76 26.11 -12.16
N VAL A 178 -11.09 26.30 -12.25
CA VAL A 178 -11.73 27.37 -13.02
C VAL A 178 -11.91 28.62 -12.15
N SER A 179 -12.66 28.54 -11.05
CA SER A 179 -12.97 29.72 -10.22
C SER A 179 -11.95 30.04 -9.14
N LYS A 180 -10.99 29.14 -8.89
CA LYS A 180 -10.01 29.25 -7.80
C LYS A 180 -10.61 29.19 -6.39
N THR A 181 -11.90 28.87 -6.27
CA THR A 181 -12.59 28.68 -4.99
C THR A 181 -12.05 27.44 -4.28
N LYS A 182 -11.89 27.52 -2.96
CA LYS A 182 -11.45 26.38 -2.16
C LYS A 182 -12.63 25.47 -1.84
N VAL A 183 -12.48 24.18 -2.07
CA VAL A 183 -13.46 23.13 -1.75
C VAL A 183 -12.77 21.97 -1.05
N ILE A 184 -13.51 21.20 -0.25
CA ILE A 184 -13.00 19.91 0.23
C ILE A 184 -13.25 18.91 -0.90
N ASN A 185 -12.20 18.22 -1.36
CA ASN A 185 -12.27 17.32 -2.52
C ASN A 185 -13.40 16.29 -2.43
N THR A 186 -13.51 15.57 -1.31
CA THR A 186 -14.54 14.54 -1.11
C THR A 186 -15.95 15.06 -0.91
N GLN A 187 -16.11 16.38 -0.70
CA GLN A 187 -17.40 17.05 -0.54
C GLN A 187 -17.77 17.91 -1.74
N ALA A 188 -16.92 17.99 -2.76
CA ALA A 188 -17.18 18.80 -3.94
C ALA A 188 -18.37 18.21 -4.72
N PRO A 189 -19.34 19.04 -5.15
CA PRO A 189 -20.54 18.57 -5.84
C PRO A 189 -20.25 17.98 -7.22
N PHE A 190 -19.13 18.35 -7.86
CA PHE A 190 -18.74 17.86 -9.17
C PHE A 190 -17.26 17.49 -9.20
N SER A 191 -16.91 16.46 -9.97
CA SER A 191 -15.53 16.07 -10.24
C SER A 191 -15.35 15.59 -11.67
N TYR A 192 -14.13 15.72 -12.20
CA TYR A 192 -13.79 15.28 -13.56
C TYR A 192 -12.38 14.68 -13.57
N SER A 193 -12.24 13.48 -14.14
CA SER A 193 -10.94 12.83 -14.31
C SER A 193 -10.35 13.21 -15.67
N TYR A 194 -9.18 13.85 -15.66
CA TYR A 194 -8.44 14.22 -16.85
C TYR A 194 -6.98 13.76 -16.71
N LYS A 195 -6.49 13.03 -17.72
CA LYS A 195 -5.15 12.40 -17.72
C LYS A 195 -4.83 11.66 -16.40
N GLY A 196 -5.85 11.03 -15.79
CA GLY A 196 -5.74 10.25 -14.54
C GLY A 196 -5.55 11.06 -13.25
N ILE A 197 -5.79 12.37 -13.30
CA ILE A 197 -5.92 13.24 -12.15
C ILE A 197 -7.39 13.62 -12.01
N THR A 198 -7.95 13.52 -10.81
CA THR A 198 -9.34 13.91 -10.53
C THR A 198 -9.38 15.34 -10.02
N TYR A 199 -10.03 16.21 -10.77
CA TYR A 199 -10.26 17.61 -10.41
C TYR A 199 -11.64 17.79 -9.82
N TYR A 200 -11.79 18.75 -8.91
CA TYR A 200 -13.00 18.98 -8.11
C TYR A 200 -13.53 20.40 -8.33
N PHE A 201 -14.84 20.54 -8.44
CA PHE A 201 -15.48 21.81 -8.81
C PHE A 201 -16.57 22.19 -7.83
N SER A 202 -16.63 23.48 -7.54
CA SER A 202 -17.60 24.11 -6.63
C SER A 202 -19.01 24.20 -7.21
N ASN A 203 -19.16 24.19 -8.54
CA ASN A 203 -20.44 24.35 -9.23
C ASN A 203 -20.44 23.72 -10.63
N GLN A 204 -21.62 23.52 -11.21
CA GLN A 204 -21.82 22.88 -12.52
C GLN A 204 -21.15 23.66 -13.66
N ASN A 205 -21.18 24.99 -13.62
CA ASN A 205 -20.67 25.80 -14.72
C ASN A 205 -19.15 25.63 -14.87
N ASN A 206 -18.41 25.65 -13.76
CA ASN A 206 -16.97 25.40 -13.76
C ASN A 206 -16.64 23.99 -14.27
N TYR A 207 -17.41 22.98 -13.85
CA TYR A 207 -17.25 21.60 -14.32
C TYR A 207 -17.43 21.48 -15.84
N GLU A 208 -18.48 22.07 -16.40
CA GLU A 208 -18.74 22.05 -17.85
C GLU A 208 -17.71 22.87 -18.64
N GLU A 209 -17.24 24.00 -18.09
CA GLU A 209 -16.20 24.82 -18.72
C GLU A 209 -14.87 24.07 -18.77
N PHE A 210 -14.46 23.43 -17.66
CA PHE A 210 -13.26 22.61 -17.61
C PHE A 210 -13.34 21.45 -18.58
N LYS A 211 -14.47 20.74 -18.65
CA LYS A 211 -14.66 19.57 -19.52
C LYS A 211 -14.53 19.91 -21.01
N LYS A 212 -14.87 21.14 -21.42
CA LYS A 212 -14.72 21.59 -22.82
C LYS A 212 -13.26 21.73 -23.23
N ASP A 213 -12.43 22.28 -22.35
CA ASP A 213 -11.00 22.47 -22.61
C ASP A 213 -10.20 22.41 -21.29
N PRO A 214 -9.82 21.21 -20.83
CA PRO A 214 -9.04 21.04 -19.61
C PRO A 214 -7.65 21.72 -19.69
N THR A 215 -7.05 21.76 -20.88
CA THR A 215 -5.67 22.24 -21.08
C THR A 215 -5.50 23.71 -20.75
N LYS A 216 -6.58 24.49 -20.78
CA LYS A 216 -6.61 25.89 -20.38
C LYS A 216 -6.40 26.10 -18.87
N TYR A 217 -6.69 25.10 -18.03
CA TYR A 217 -6.74 25.25 -16.58
C TYR A 217 -5.67 24.49 -15.81
N VAL A 218 -5.07 23.46 -16.42
CA VAL A 218 -4.11 22.56 -15.76
C VAL A 218 -2.89 22.31 -16.65
N GLU A 219 -1.71 22.28 -16.04
CA GLU A 219 -0.47 21.92 -16.72
C GLU A 219 -0.43 20.42 -17.07
N GLU A 220 0.36 20.04 -18.09
CA GLU A 220 0.47 18.65 -18.55
C GLU A 220 1.21 17.76 -17.55
N ASN A 221 0.50 17.30 -16.53
CA ASN A 221 0.92 16.17 -15.69
C ASN A 221 0.13 14.93 -16.11
N GLU A 222 0.79 13.98 -16.78
CA GLU A 222 0.16 12.75 -17.28
C GLU A 222 0.28 11.60 -16.27
N ALA A 223 -0.87 11.04 -15.84
CA ALA A 223 -0.89 9.72 -15.25
C ALA A 223 -0.82 8.64 -16.34
N GLN A 224 0.13 7.72 -16.23
CA GLN A 224 0.30 6.64 -17.19
C GLN A 224 -0.82 5.61 -17.03
N PHE A 225 -1.69 5.50 -18.05
CA PHE A 225 -2.61 4.38 -18.18
C PHE A 225 -1.88 3.22 -18.88
N LEU A 226 -1.33 2.29 -18.10
CA LEU A 226 -0.90 1.00 -18.64
C LEU A 226 -2.06 0.00 -18.58
N ILE A 227 -3.01 0.10 -19.51
CA ILE A 227 -3.59 -1.13 -20.04
C ILE A 227 -2.46 -1.74 -20.85
N GLN A 228 -1.77 -2.76 -20.33
CA GLN A 228 -0.85 -3.56 -21.13
C GLN A 228 -1.64 -4.15 -22.30
N ARG A 229 -1.70 -3.43 -23.43
CA ARG A 229 -1.80 -4.12 -24.72
C ARG A 229 -0.50 -4.87 -24.85
N ARG A 230 -0.58 -6.17 -24.54
CA ARG A 230 0.28 -7.20 -25.10
C ARG A 230 0.50 -6.87 -26.57
N ASN A 231 1.68 -6.35 -26.89
CA ASN A 231 2.42 -6.45 -28.16
C ASN A 231 3.53 -5.41 -28.07
N ASP A 232 4.76 -5.91 -27.98
CA ASP A 232 5.94 -5.44 -28.72
C ASP A 232 7.12 -6.26 -28.21
N VAL A 233 7.18 -7.49 -28.71
CA VAL A 233 8.44 -8.22 -28.84
C VAL A 233 8.93 -7.87 -30.24
N GLY A 234 9.95 -7.02 -30.29
CA GLY A 234 10.77 -6.74 -31.47
C GLY A 234 12.23 -6.81 -31.04
#